data_AF-A0A7X4ITH8-F1
#
_entry.id   AF-A0A7X4ITH8-F1
#
_cell.length_a   1.000
_cell.length_b   1.000
_cell.length_c   1.000
_cell.angle_alpha   90.00
_cell.angle_beta   90.00
_cell.angle_gamma   90.00
#
_symmetry.space_group_name_H-M   'P 1'
#
loop_
_entity.id
_entity.type
_entity.pdbx_description
1 polymer ?
#
loop_
_entity_poly.entity_id
_entity_poly.type
_entity_poly.pdbx_seq_one_letter_code
_entity_poly.pdbx_strand_id
1 'polypeptide(L)'
;MTYIVTENCVNCKFQDCVAVCPVDCFYEGENFLVIHPEECIDCGVCEPECPADAIKPDTEPGLEAWLEINTKYAELWPNITEAGTVPSDADDWNGKPGKAALLVTGAGPHEPHAQKPVYPAGAPLEDDGTGTYEIDGAKVPFPKTGDPAQTVTLAPRKPEHGPGYEVDGLRIVSG
;
A
#
# COMPACT_ATOMS: atom_id res chain seq x y z
N MET A 1 18.19 -12.83 -6.21
CA MET A 1 18.15 -11.58 -5.43
C MET A 1 16.70 -11.13 -5.56
N THR A 2 16.30 -10.00 -5.00
CA THR A 2 14.98 -9.43 -5.35
C THR A 2 15.02 -7.92 -5.23
N TYR A 3 14.05 -7.25 -5.82
CA TYR A 3 13.68 -5.91 -5.41
C TYR A 3 12.61 -5.97 -4.33
N ILE A 4 12.59 -4.97 -3.45
CA ILE A 4 11.61 -4.83 -2.39
C ILE A 4 11.11 -3.39 -2.33
N VAL A 5 9.87 -3.21 -1.86
CA VAL A 5 9.30 -1.90 -1.58
C VAL A 5 9.59 -1.53 -0.12
N THR A 6 10.00 -0.29 0.13
CA THR A 6 10.45 0.23 1.43
C THR A 6 9.59 1.40 1.91
N GLU A 7 9.92 1.93 3.08
CA GLU A 7 9.14 2.91 3.85
C GLU A 7 8.49 4.03 3.03
N ASN A 8 9.22 4.61 2.08
CA ASN A 8 8.73 5.81 1.41
C ASN A 8 7.52 5.54 0.50
N CYS A 9 7.16 4.29 0.20
CA CYS A 9 5.93 3.98 -0.53
C CYS A 9 4.68 4.10 0.35
N VAL A 10 4.81 3.95 1.69
CA VAL A 10 3.65 4.03 2.61
C VAL A 10 2.98 5.40 2.47
N ASN A 11 1.67 5.39 2.24
CA ASN A 11 0.85 6.56 1.93
C ASN A 11 1.26 7.36 0.68
N CYS A 12 2.24 6.91 -0.12
CA CYS A 12 2.47 7.46 -1.46
C CYS A 12 1.71 6.63 -2.49
N LYS A 13 2.06 5.35 -2.64
CA LYS A 13 1.40 4.39 -3.53
C LYS A 13 1.13 4.98 -4.94
N PHE A 14 2.20 5.45 -5.60
CA PHE A 14 2.12 6.03 -6.95
C PHE A 14 1.82 4.99 -8.06
N GLN A 15 2.19 3.73 -7.86
CA GLN A 15 1.88 2.59 -8.75
C GLN A 15 2.56 2.59 -10.14
N ASP A 16 3.44 3.54 -10.48
CA ASP A 16 4.21 3.55 -11.74
C ASP A 16 5.01 2.26 -11.95
N CYS A 17 5.53 1.68 -10.86
CA CYS A 17 6.30 0.44 -10.86
C CYS A 17 5.53 -0.78 -11.39
N VAL A 18 4.19 -0.77 -11.29
CA VAL A 18 3.34 -1.86 -11.78
C VAL A 18 3.36 -1.93 -13.30
N ALA A 19 3.30 -0.77 -13.97
CA ALA A 19 3.21 -0.68 -15.42
C ALA A 19 4.47 -1.19 -16.16
N VAL A 20 5.60 -1.30 -15.45
CA VAL A 20 6.89 -1.72 -16.02
C VAL A 20 7.31 -3.12 -15.59
N CYS A 21 6.57 -3.78 -14.69
CA CYS A 21 6.94 -5.10 -14.20
C CYS A 21 6.67 -6.18 -15.25
N PRO A 22 7.69 -6.89 -15.76
CA PRO A 22 7.49 -7.87 -16.85
C PRO A 22 6.88 -9.20 -16.41
N VAL A 23 6.72 -9.41 -15.10
CA VAL A 23 6.27 -10.66 -14.48
C VAL A 23 5.14 -10.45 -13.48
N ASP A 24 4.57 -9.24 -13.46
CA ASP A 24 3.41 -8.89 -12.64
C ASP A 24 3.55 -9.21 -11.14
N CYS A 25 4.76 -9.18 -10.58
CA CYS A 25 5.01 -9.63 -9.20
C CYS A 25 4.70 -8.60 -8.09
N PHE A 26 3.78 -7.66 -8.32
CA PHE A 26 3.36 -6.66 -7.33
C PHE A 26 2.05 -7.06 -6.66
N TYR A 27 1.95 -6.77 -5.36
CA TYR A 27 0.77 -7.07 -4.56
C TYR A 27 0.36 -5.87 -3.73
N GLU A 28 -0.93 -5.68 -3.58
CA GLU A 28 -1.50 -4.41 -3.16
C GLU A 28 -2.09 -4.46 -1.75
N GLY A 29 -1.57 -3.61 -0.89
CA GLY A 29 -2.17 -3.29 0.39
C GLY A 29 -2.99 -2.01 0.31
N GLU A 30 -3.64 -1.66 1.43
CA GLU A 30 -4.47 -0.46 1.49
C GLU A 30 -3.67 0.79 1.12
N ASN A 31 -2.50 0.99 1.74
CA ASN A 31 -1.66 2.18 1.57
C ASN A 31 -0.22 1.90 1.14
N PHE A 32 0.05 0.70 0.62
CA PHE A 32 1.40 0.23 0.28
C PHE A 32 1.34 -0.81 -0.85
N LEU A 33 2.45 -0.99 -1.56
CA LEU A 33 2.66 -2.12 -2.48
C LEU A 33 3.82 -2.97 -1.96
N VAL A 34 3.81 -4.26 -2.28
CA VAL A 34 4.94 -5.17 -2.07
C VAL A 34 5.31 -5.89 -3.35
N ILE A 35 6.56 -6.34 -3.44
CA ILE A 35 7.08 -7.22 -4.51
C ILE A 35 7.18 -8.63 -3.96
N HIS A 36 6.72 -9.63 -4.71
CA HIS A 36 6.90 -11.04 -4.34
C HIS A 36 8.33 -11.52 -4.65
N PRO A 37 9.16 -11.86 -3.64
CA PRO A 37 10.58 -12.14 -3.86
C PRO A 37 10.86 -13.37 -4.74
N GLU A 38 9.99 -14.38 -4.68
CA GLU A 38 10.16 -15.59 -5.49
C GLU A 38 9.72 -15.44 -6.95
N GLU A 39 8.90 -14.42 -7.26
CA GLU A 39 8.42 -14.14 -8.61
C GLU A 39 9.25 -13.05 -9.30
N CYS A 40 9.89 -12.17 -8.51
CA CYS A 40 10.80 -11.16 -9.01
C CYS A 40 11.97 -11.80 -9.76
N ILE A 41 12.23 -11.31 -10.98
CA ILE A 41 13.32 -11.79 -11.84
C ILE A 41 14.54 -10.86 -11.85
N ASP A 42 14.69 -9.99 -10.84
CA ASP A 42 15.86 -9.10 -10.68
C ASP A 42 16.16 -8.16 -11.86
N CYS A 43 15.14 -7.79 -12.65
CA CYS A 43 15.36 -6.97 -13.85
C CYS A 43 15.67 -5.48 -13.57
N GLY A 44 15.30 -4.96 -12.40
CA GLY A 44 15.61 -3.60 -11.95
C GLY A 44 14.87 -2.46 -12.66
N VAL A 45 13.90 -2.75 -13.53
CA VAL A 45 13.18 -1.72 -14.28
C VAL A 45 12.22 -0.90 -13.43
N CYS A 46 11.73 -1.45 -12.31
CA CYS A 46 10.78 -0.77 -11.43
C CYS A 46 11.43 0.24 -10.48
N GLU A 47 12.72 0.08 -10.16
CA GLU A 47 13.45 0.98 -9.27
C GLU A 47 13.44 2.45 -9.76
N PRO A 48 13.90 2.76 -11.00
CA PRO A 48 13.96 4.15 -11.46
C PRO A 48 12.58 4.77 -11.74
N GLU A 49 11.54 3.94 -11.88
CA GLU A 49 10.18 4.40 -12.18
C GLU A 49 9.42 4.83 -10.93
N CYS A 50 9.87 4.47 -9.73
CA CYS A 50 9.20 4.83 -8.49
C CYS A 50 9.43 6.31 -8.13
N PRO A 51 8.41 7.20 -8.17
CA PRO A 51 8.59 8.62 -7.84
C PRO A 51 8.95 8.86 -6.37
N ALA A 52 8.70 7.88 -5.50
CA ALA A 52 9.06 7.90 -4.09
C ALA A 52 10.48 7.34 -3.82
N ASP A 53 11.23 6.89 -4.82
CA ASP A 53 12.51 6.20 -4.64
C ASP A 53 12.43 5.06 -3.58
N ALA A 54 11.28 4.38 -3.55
CA ALA A 54 10.94 3.45 -2.48
C ALA A 54 11.29 1.99 -2.81
N ILE A 55 11.79 1.70 -4.00
CA ILE A 55 12.13 0.35 -4.44
C ILE A 55 13.65 0.20 -4.40
N LYS A 56 14.14 -0.84 -3.73
CA LYS A 56 15.58 -1.10 -3.56
C LYS A 56 15.89 -2.59 -3.73
N PRO A 57 17.11 -2.96 -4.17
CA PRO A 57 17.53 -4.36 -4.15
C PRO A 57 17.69 -4.86 -2.70
N ASP A 58 17.28 -6.11 -2.44
CA ASP A 58 17.36 -6.75 -1.11
C ASP A 58 18.78 -6.92 -0.57
N THR A 59 19.78 -6.77 -1.45
CA THR A 59 21.21 -6.77 -1.10
C THR A 59 21.69 -5.49 -0.44
N GLU A 60 20.91 -4.41 -0.44
CA GLU A 60 21.24 -3.20 0.31
C GLU A 60 21.13 -3.43 1.83
N PRO A 61 22.07 -2.91 2.63
CA PRO A 61 22.11 -3.18 4.06
C PRO A 61 20.96 -2.49 4.83
N GLY A 62 20.41 -3.17 5.84
CA GLY A 62 19.38 -2.61 6.73
C GLY A 62 17.95 -2.75 6.21
N LEU A 63 17.75 -3.58 5.19
CA LEU A 63 16.46 -3.81 4.54
C LEU A 63 15.79 -5.12 4.95
N GLU A 64 16.36 -5.87 5.90
CA GLU A 64 15.90 -7.20 6.29
C GLU A 64 14.43 -7.20 6.74
N ALA A 65 14.02 -6.19 7.52
CA ALA A 65 12.63 -6.04 7.95
C ALA A 65 11.67 -5.75 6.78
N TRP A 66 12.12 -5.00 5.77
CA TRP A 66 11.32 -4.73 4.57
C TRP A 66 11.20 -5.95 3.68
N LEU A 67 12.25 -6.78 3.59
CA LEU A 67 12.19 -8.06 2.91
C LEU A 67 11.13 -8.97 3.56
N GLU A 68 11.10 -9.07 4.90
CA GLU A 68 10.08 -9.85 5.61
C GLU A 68 8.65 -9.33 5.34
N ILE A 69 8.46 -8.00 5.31
CA ILE A 69 7.18 -7.37 4.97
C ILE A 69 6.76 -7.74 3.54
N ASN A 70 7.66 -7.61 2.57
CA ASN A 70 7.36 -7.90 1.17
C ASN A 70 6.98 -9.37 0.97
N THR A 71 7.79 -10.29 1.49
CA THR A 71 7.51 -11.74 1.44
C THR A 71 6.16 -12.07 2.07
N LYS A 72 5.89 -11.57 3.28
CA LYS A 72 4.68 -11.91 4.02
C LYS A 72 3.42 -11.42 3.31
N TYR A 73 3.39 -10.16 2.86
CA TYR A 73 2.17 -9.59 2.32
C TYR A 73 1.95 -9.93 0.85
N ALA A 74 2.98 -10.31 0.10
CA ALA A 74 2.79 -10.84 -1.25
C ALA A 74 1.95 -12.14 -1.27
N GLU A 75 2.01 -12.93 -0.21
CA GLU A 75 1.18 -14.14 -0.03
C GLU A 75 -0.26 -13.85 0.42
N LEU A 76 -0.54 -12.64 0.92
CA LEU A 76 -1.80 -12.29 1.58
C LEU A 76 -2.65 -11.27 0.82
N TRP A 77 -2.01 -10.42 0.04
CA TRP A 77 -2.65 -9.32 -0.67
C TRP A 77 -3.02 -9.73 -2.10
N PRO A 78 -3.99 -9.04 -2.74
CA PRO A 78 -4.28 -9.27 -4.14
C PRO A 78 -3.13 -8.81 -5.03
N ASN A 79 -2.92 -9.52 -6.13
CA ASN A 79 -2.00 -9.13 -7.19
C ASN A 79 -2.51 -7.88 -7.92
N ILE A 80 -1.59 -6.97 -8.29
CA ILE A 80 -1.88 -5.75 -9.04
C ILE A 80 -1.04 -5.74 -10.33
N THR A 81 -1.72 -5.69 -11.48
CA THR A 81 -1.08 -5.77 -12.82
C THR A 81 -1.25 -4.50 -13.65
N GLU A 82 -2.08 -3.56 -13.18
CA GLU A 82 -2.31 -2.27 -13.84
C GLU A 82 -2.16 -1.14 -12.81
N ALA A 83 -1.84 0.07 -13.26
CA ALA A 83 -1.84 1.22 -12.36
C ALA A 83 -3.29 1.64 -12.07
N GLY A 84 -3.60 1.89 -10.80
CA GLY A 84 -4.86 2.45 -10.37
C GLY A 84 -4.84 3.98 -10.37
N THR A 85 -5.69 4.59 -9.55
CA THR A 85 -5.65 6.03 -9.31
C THR A 85 -4.62 6.36 -8.24
N VAL A 86 -3.64 7.20 -8.59
CA VAL A 86 -2.68 7.75 -7.63
C VAL A 86 -3.44 8.51 -6.54
N PRO A 87 -3.17 8.26 -5.24
CA PRO A 87 -3.77 9.03 -4.16
C PRO A 87 -3.49 10.53 -4.31
N SER A 88 -4.50 11.37 -4.10
CA SER A 88 -4.38 12.83 -4.30
C SER A 88 -3.42 13.53 -3.32
N ASP A 89 -3.10 12.87 -2.21
CA ASP A 89 -2.17 13.31 -1.17
C ASP A 89 -0.79 12.64 -1.28
N ALA A 90 -0.51 11.85 -2.33
CA ALA A 90 0.72 11.07 -2.46
C ALA A 90 2.00 11.91 -2.39
N ASP A 91 2.00 13.06 -3.06
CA ASP A 91 3.14 14.01 -3.07
C ASP A 91 3.40 14.60 -1.68
N ASP A 92 2.35 14.86 -0.91
CA ASP A 92 2.49 15.40 0.43
C ASP A 92 3.10 14.38 1.41
N TRP A 93 3.02 13.08 1.11
CA TRP A 93 3.63 11.99 1.87
C TRP A 93 5.05 11.64 1.41
N ASN A 94 5.46 12.09 0.23
CA ASN A 94 6.75 11.71 -0.34
C ASN A 94 7.90 12.33 0.47
N GLY A 95 8.83 11.48 0.93
CA GLY A 95 9.99 11.88 1.71
C GLY A 95 9.73 12.16 3.19
N LYS A 96 8.48 12.02 3.67
CA LYS A 96 8.18 12.12 5.10
C LYS A 96 8.74 10.89 5.85
N PRO A 97 9.42 11.09 7.00
CA PRO A 97 9.96 9.99 7.79
C PRO A 97 8.87 9.34 8.68
N GLY A 98 9.15 8.13 9.18
CA GLY A 98 8.31 7.47 10.20
C GLY A 98 7.02 6.86 9.65
N LYS A 99 6.93 6.69 8.33
CA LYS A 99 5.75 6.10 7.67
C LYS A 99 5.67 4.60 7.87
N ALA A 100 6.75 3.92 8.27
CA ALA A 100 6.72 2.50 8.59
C ALA A 100 5.65 2.16 9.65
N ALA A 101 5.47 3.06 10.62
CA ALA A 101 4.49 2.88 11.69
C ALA A 101 3.03 3.12 11.21
N LEU A 102 2.84 3.72 10.03
CA LEU A 102 1.54 3.98 9.39
C LEU A 102 1.15 2.88 8.39
N LEU A 103 1.98 1.86 8.19
CA LEU A 103 1.68 0.76 7.26
C LEU A 103 0.44 0.00 7.74
N VAL A 104 -0.55 -0.14 6.87
CA VAL A 104 -1.76 -0.95 7.14
C VAL A 104 -1.51 -2.38 6.69
N THR A 105 -1.52 -3.32 7.63
CA THR A 105 -1.19 -4.74 7.37
C THR A 105 -2.36 -5.73 7.48
N GLY A 106 -3.59 -5.23 7.35
CA GLY A 106 -4.80 -6.05 7.29
C GLY A 106 -4.88 -6.93 6.04
N ALA A 107 -6.02 -7.60 5.84
CA ALA A 107 -6.35 -8.17 4.54
C ALA A 107 -6.25 -7.04 3.51
N GLY A 108 -5.59 -7.30 2.38
CA GLY A 108 -5.49 -6.32 1.30
C GLY A 108 -6.89 -5.89 0.85
N PRO A 109 -6.99 -4.84 0.01
CA PRO A 109 -8.29 -4.42 -0.48
C PRO A 109 -8.99 -5.60 -1.17
N HIS A 110 -10.32 -5.65 -1.05
CA HIS A 110 -11.12 -6.74 -1.63
C HIS A 110 -10.95 -6.83 -3.16
N GLU A 111 -10.59 -5.72 -3.81
CA GLU A 111 -10.29 -5.62 -5.23
C GLU A 111 -8.99 -4.81 -5.44
N PRO A 112 -8.18 -5.15 -6.46
CA PRO A 112 -7.05 -4.32 -6.87
C PRO A 112 -7.50 -2.89 -7.24
N HIS A 113 -6.60 -1.93 -7.10
CA HIS A 113 -6.78 -0.49 -7.32
C HIS A 113 -7.75 0.20 -6.36
N ALA A 114 -8.16 -0.45 -5.27
CA ALA A 114 -8.96 0.24 -4.27
C ALA A 114 -8.21 1.47 -3.76
N GLN A 115 -8.88 2.61 -3.83
CA GLN A 115 -8.33 3.85 -3.31
C GLN A 115 -8.16 3.71 -1.80
N LYS A 116 -6.95 4.03 -1.32
CA LYS A 116 -6.72 4.22 0.10
C LYS A 116 -7.62 5.37 0.60
N PRO A 117 -8.10 5.34 1.84
CA PRO A 117 -8.68 6.50 2.48
C PRO A 117 -7.69 7.67 2.42
N VAL A 118 -8.16 8.86 2.06
CA VAL A 118 -7.30 10.05 2.03
C VAL A 118 -6.87 10.36 3.46
N TYR A 119 -5.56 10.27 3.72
CA TYR A 119 -4.97 10.57 5.02
C TYR A 119 -4.28 11.93 4.88
N PRO A 120 -4.97 13.06 5.13
CA PRO A 120 -4.43 14.39 4.86
C PRO A 120 -3.04 14.54 5.46
N ALA A 121 -2.08 14.75 4.57
CA ALA A 121 -0.68 14.73 4.90
C ALA A 121 -0.32 15.98 5.71
N GLY A 122 -0.24 15.81 7.03
CA GLY A 122 -0.10 16.94 7.94
C GLY A 122 -1.43 17.56 8.36
N ALA A 123 -2.57 16.88 8.21
CA ALA A 123 -3.58 17.03 9.24
C ALA A 123 -2.86 16.78 10.57
N PRO A 124 -2.92 17.72 11.52
CA PRO A 124 -2.34 17.44 12.80
C PRO A 124 -3.07 16.17 13.26
N LEU A 125 -2.31 15.15 13.62
CA LEU A 125 -2.80 14.11 14.51
C LEU A 125 -3.06 14.83 15.85
N GLU A 126 -4.00 15.79 15.89
CA GLU A 126 -4.52 16.32 17.13
C GLU A 126 -5.25 15.13 17.70
N ASP A 127 -4.59 14.50 18.66
CA ASP A 127 -5.25 13.62 19.59
C ASP A 127 -6.48 14.37 20.10
N ASP A 128 -7.65 14.03 19.56
CA ASP A 128 -8.96 14.46 20.05
C ASP A 128 -9.25 13.87 21.45
N GLY A 129 -8.23 13.26 22.06
CA GLY A 129 -8.26 12.53 23.31
C GLY A 129 -8.55 11.04 23.13
N THR A 130 -8.73 10.55 21.89
CA THR A 130 -9.06 9.14 21.64
C THR A 130 -7.84 8.27 21.37
N GLY A 131 -6.70 8.85 21.00
CA GLY A 131 -5.50 8.10 20.61
C GLY A 131 -5.66 7.22 19.36
N THR A 132 -6.72 7.45 18.55
CA THR A 132 -7.04 6.66 17.36
C THR A 132 -7.53 7.52 16.19
N TYR A 133 -7.33 7.09 14.94
CA TYR A 133 -8.01 7.58 13.74
C TYR A 133 -8.93 6.50 13.17
N GLU A 134 -9.99 6.87 12.43
CA GLU A 134 -10.89 5.87 11.82
C GLU A 134 -10.48 5.52 10.38
N ILE A 135 -10.48 4.22 10.07
CA ILE A 135 -10.40 3.65 8.73
C ILE A 135 -11.61 2.73 8.55
N ASP A 136 -12.54 3.06 7.65
CA ASP A 136 -13.72 2.21 7.35
C ASP A 136 -14.50 1.76 8.60
N GLY A 137 -14.62 2.64 9.59
CA GLY A 137 -15.26 2.37 10.88
C GLY A 137 -14.42 1.54 11.86
N ALA A 138 -13.21 1.14 11.50
CA ALA A 138 -12.22 0.59 12.41
C ALA A 138 -11.43 1.73 13.07
N LYS A 139 -11.37 1.73 14.41
CA LYS A 139 -10.52 2.65 15.17
C LYS A 139 -9.09 2.13 15.18
N VAL A 140 -8.19 2.92 14.64
CA VAL A 140 -6.78 2.60 14.43
C VAL A 140 -5.94 3.45 15.36
N PRO A 141 -5.08 2.88 16.21
CA PRO A 141 -4.24 3.67 17.10
C PRO A 141 -3.31 4.58 16.28
N PHE A 142 -3.10 5.81 16.75
CA PHE A 142 -2.03 6.64 16.19
C PHE A 142 -0.69 5.96 16.48
N PRO A 143 0.17 5.75 15.47
CA PRO A 143 1.49 5.21 15.72
C PRO A 143 2.31 6.20 16.53
N LYS A 144 2.94 5.73 17.61
CA LYS A 144 3.93 6.53 18.34
C LYS A 144 5.28 6.37 17.66
N THR A 145 6.09 7.42 17.71
CA THR A 145 7.46 7.38 17.20
C THR A 145 8.24 6.25 17.87
N GLY A 146 8.74 5.29 17.07
CA GLY A 146 9.47 4.12 17.56
C GLY A 146 8.60 2.87 17.80
N ASP A 147 7.28 2.93 17.58
CA ASP A 147 6.45 1.73 17.56
C ASP A 147 6.73 0.91 16.30
N PRO A 148 6.76 -0.43 16.39
CA PRO A 148 6.78 -1.29 15.22
C PRO A 148 5.52 -1.07 14.36
N ALA A 149 5.60 -1.40 13.05
CA ALA A 149 4.45 -1.37 12.15
C ALA A 149 3.25 -2.07 12.81
N GLN A 150 2.18 -1.33 13.06
CA GLN A 150 1.04 -1.86 13.80
C GLN A 150 0.15 -2.67 12.87
N THR A 151 -0.23 -3.88 13.30
CA THR A 151 -1.22 -4.66 12.56
C THR A 151 -2.62 -4.22 12.91
N VAL A 152 -3.28 -3.63 11.92
CA VAL A 152 -4.66 -3.16 12.02
C VAL A 152 -5.51 -4.09 11.20
N THR A 153 -6.32 -4.91 11.87
CA THR A 153 -7.33 -5.73 11.21
C THR A 153 -8.52 -4.83 10.86
N LEU A 154 -8.60 -4.40 9.60
CA LEU A 154 -9.80 -3.77 9.07
C LEU A 154 -10.89 -4.85 8.92
N ALA A 155 -12.12 -4.53 9.33
CA ALA A 155 -13.25 -5.39 9.00
C ALA A 155 -13.37 -5.45 7.46
N PRO A 156 -13.71 -6.62 6.88
CA PRO A 156 -13.90 -6.71 5.43
C PRO A 156 -14.92 -5.66 4.98
N ARG A 157 -14.53 -4.80 4.02
CA ARG A 157 -15.44 -3.80 3.45
C ARG A 157 -16.70 -4.53 2.99
N LYS A 158 -17.86 -4.04 3.43
CA LYS A 158 -19.10 -4.35 2.74
C LYS A 158 -18.98 -3.64 1.38
N PRO A 159 -19.13 -4.32 0.24
CA PRO A 159 -19.11 -3.63 -1.05
C PRO A 159 -20.10 -2.47 -0.99
N GLU A 160 -19.63 -1.23 -1.18
CA GLU A 160 -20.51 -0.05 -1.18
C GLU A 160 -21.59 -0.19 -2.25
N HIS A 161 -21.25 -0.92 -3.31
CA HIS A 161 -22.15 -1.31 -4.37
C HIS A 161 -22.24 -2.83 -4.38
N GLY A 162 -23.45 -3.35 -4.18
CA GLY A 162 -23.73 -4.79 -4.21
C GLY A 162 -23.40 -5.44 -5.56
N PRO A 163 -23.77 -6.72 -5.78
CA PRO A 163 -23.46 -7.41 -7.03
C PRO A 163 -24.09 -6.68 -8.23
N GLY A 164 -23.24 -6.00 -8.97
CA GLY A 164 -23.55 -5.13 -10.09
C GLY A 164 -23.67 -3.66 -9.70
N TYR A 165 -22.74 -2.84 -10.19
CA TYR A 165 -22.69 -1.41 -9.95
C TYR A 165 -22.61 -0.62 -11.27
N GLU A 166 -22.93 0.67 -11.19
CA GLU A 166 -23.11 1.55 -12.35
C GLU A 166 -22.03 2.64 -12.37
N VAL A 167 -21.23 2.69 -13.44
CA VAL A 167 -20.21 3.73 -13.68
C VAL A 167 -20.58 4.43 -14.98
N ASP A 168 -20.69 5.76 -14.96
CA ASP A 168 -21.01 6.59 -16.14
C ASP A 168 -22.23 6.11 -16.95
N GLY A 169 -23.26 5.60 -16.26
CA GLY A 169 -24.50 5.11 -16.88
C GLY A 169 -24.40 3.73 -17.53
N LEU A 170 -23.28 3.01 -17.33
CA LEU A 170 -23.13 1.62 -17.73
C LEU A 170 -23.24 0.70 -16.52
N ARG A 171 -24.22 -0.20 -16.55
CA ARG A 171 -24.41 -1.23 -15.52
C ARG A 171 -23.49 -2.41 -15.80
N ILE A 172 -22.45 -2.57 -14.98
CA ILE A 172 -21.58 -3.73 -15.00
C ILE A 172 -22.22 -4.79 -14.10
N VAL A 173 -22.49 -5.99 -14.61
CA VAL A 173 -22.95 -7.14 -13.84
C VAL A 173 -21.89 -8.24 -13.92
N SER A 174 -21.22 -8.52 -12.81
CA SER A 174 -20.37 -9.70 -12.67
C SER A 174 -21.27 -10.94 -12.52
N GLY A 175 -21.18 -11.87 -13.47
CA GLY A 175 -21.88 -13.17 -13.43
C GLY A 175 -21.27 -14.15 -12.43
#